data_AF-A0A5N4C312-F1
#
_entry.id   AF-A0A5N4C312-F1
#
_cell.length_a   1.000
_cell.length_b   1.000
_cell.length_c   1.000
_cell.angle_alpha   90.00
_cell.angle_beta   90.00
_cell.angle_gamma   90.00
#
_symmetry.space_group_name_H-M   'P 1'
#
loop_
_entity.id
_entity.type
_entity.pdbx_description
1 polymer ?
#
loop_
_entity_poly.entity_id
_entity_poly.type
_entity_poly.pdbx_seq_one_letter_code
_entity_poly.pdbx_strand_id
1 'polypeptide(L)'
;MEIREQQSASELSILHSLSLQECFKMPQSLGALGGKPNNAYYFIGFLGNELIFLDPHTTQTFVDTEENGTVDDQTFHCLQSPQRMNILNLDPSVALGFFCKEEKDFDSWCSLVQKEILKENLRMFELVQKHPSHWPPFVPPAKPEVTTTGAEFIDSTEQLEEFDLEEDFEILSI
;
A
#
# COMPACT_ATOMS: atom_id res chain seq x y z
N MET A 1 11.87 23.24 13.65
CA MET A 1 10.98 22.28 12.97
C MET A 1 9.57 22.66 13.36
N GLU A 2 8.97 23.57 12.59
CA GLU A 2 7.61 24.06 12.85
C GLU A 2 6.68 23.08 12.13
N ILE A 3 6.13 22.12 12.86
CA ILE A 3 5.10 21.22 12.34
C ILE A 3 3.85 22.07 12.24
N ARG A 4 3.61 22.64 11.06
CA ARG A 4 2.28 23.10 10.72
C ARG A 4 1.45 21.84 10.51
N GLU A 5 0.54 21.57 11.44
CA GLU A 5 -0.57 20.65 11.20
C GLU A 5 -1.28 21.11 9.94
N GLN A 6 -0.99 20.47 8.81
CA GLN A 6 -1.92 20.49 7.70
C GLN A 6 -3.11 19.67 8.18
N GLN A 7 -4.26 20.31 8.30
CA GLN A 7 -5.52 19.59 8.51
C GLN A 7 -5.59 18.46 7.49
N SER A 8 -5.64 17.23 7.97
CA SER A 8 -5.92 16.06 7.14
C SER A 8 -7.19 16.38 6.34
N ALA A 9 -7.07 16.46 5.01
CA ALA A 9 -8.27 16.42 4.19
C ALA A 9 -9.02 15.13 4.55
N SER A 10 -10.33 15.19 4.75
CA SER A 10 -11.12 14.00 5.08
C SER A 10 -11.39 13.12 3.85
N GLU A 11 -11.23 13.70 2.65
CA GLU A 11 -11.61 13.10 1.37
C GLU A 11 -10.64 13.54 0.27
N LEU A 12 -10.47 12.70 -0.76
CA LEU A 12 -9.68 13.05 -1.95
C LEU A 12 -10.36 14.13 -2.78
N SER A 13 -9.56 15.07 -3.30
CA SER A 13 -10.06 16.06 -4.26
C SER A 13 -10.37 15.42 -5.62
N ILE A 14 -11.33 15.98 -6.35
CA ILE A 14 -11.68 15.54 -7.72
C ILE A 14 -10.46 15.56 -8.64
N LEU A 15 -9.58 16.55 -8.50
CA LEU A 15 -8.40 16.68 -9.36
C LEU A 15 -7.34 15.58 -9.06
N HIS A 16 -7.20 15.19 -7.79
CA HIS A 16 -6.40 14.03 -7.42
C HIS A 16 -7.02 12.73 -7.92
N SER A 17 -8.35 12.60 -7.90
CA SER A 17 -9.03 11.40 -8.41
C SER A 17 -8.77 11.16 -9.90
N LEU A 18 -8.69 12.22 -10.71
CA LEU A 18 -8.38 12.11 -12.14
C LEU A 18 -6.92 11.65 -12.36
N SER A 19 -5.98 12.25 -11.64
CA SER A 19 -4.57 11.85 -11.71
C SER A 19 -4.35 10.41 -11.25
N LEU A 20 -5.09 9.97 -10.23
CA LEU A 20 -5.05 8.60 -9.72
C LEU A 20 -5.54 7.61 -10.79
N GLN A 21 -6.62 7.95 -11.51
CA GLN A 21 -7.10 7.14 -12.63
C GLN A 21 -6.07 7.00 -13.75
N GLU A 22 -5.32 8.06 -14.09
CA GLU A 22 -4.23 7.96 -15.07
C GLU A 22 -3.11 7.03 -14.60
N CYS A 23 -2.81 6.99 -13.30
CA CYS A 23 -1.83 6.07 -12.73
C CYS A 23 -2.21 4.60 -12.94
N PHE A 24 -3.50 4.25 -12.84
CA PHE A 24 -4.00 2.88 -13.09
C PHE A 24 -3.93 2.46 -14.56
N LYS A 25 -3.83 3.41 -15.50
CA LYS A 25 -3.76 3.11 -16.95
C LYS A 25 -2.34 2.81 -17.43
N MET A 26 -1.33 3.11 -16.62
CA MET A 26 0.07 2.90 -17.02
C MET A 26 0.40 1.40 -17.04
N PRO A 27 1.14 0.89 -18.05
CA PRO A 27 1.55 -0.52 -18.10
C PRO A 27 2.35 -0.98 -16.87
N GLN A 28 3.05 -0.05 -16.22
CA GLN A 28 3.85 -0.27 -15.03
C GLN A 28 3.01 -0.29 -13.75
N SER A 29 1.71 0.03 -13.81
CA SER A 29 0.89 0.17 -12.61
C SER A 29 0.80 -1.15 -11.84
N LEU A 30 1.19 -1.10 -10.57
CA LEU A 30 0.85 -2.12 -9.57
C LEU A 30 -0.35 -1.66 -8.73
N GLY A 31 -1.09 -0.65 -9.17
CA GLY A 31 -2.21 -0.11 -8.41
C GLY A 31 -1.80 0.74 -7.21
N ALA A 32 -2.62 0.71 -6.15
CA ALA A 32 -2.43 1.54 -4.97
C ALA A 32 -2.81 0.82 -3.67
N LEU A 33 -2.10 1.12 -2.58
CA LEU A 33 -2.48 0.76 -1.22
C LEU A 33 -3.07 1.98 -0.53
N GLY A 34 -4.13 1.79 0.26
CA GLY A 34 -4.73 2.89 1.01
C GLY A 34 -5.93 2.46 1.84
N GLY A 35 -6.58 3.43 2.46
CA GLY A 35 -7.73 3.19 3.33
C GLY A 35 -7.52 3.75 4.74
N LYS A 36 -8.57 3.67 5.56
CA LYS A 36 -8.55 4.17 6.94
C LYS A 36 -7.83 3.17 7.86
N PRO A 37 -7.41 3.58 9.07
CA PRO A 37 -6.96 2.63 10.08
C PRO A 37 -7.93 1.45 10.23
N ASN A 38 -7.40 0.22 10.24
CA ASN A 38 -8.14 -1.04 10.28
C ASN A 38 -9.06 -1.32 9.07
N ASN A 39 -8.95 -0.52 7.99
CA ASN A 39 -9.76 -0.64 6.77
C ASN A 39 -8.87 -0.39 5.54
N ALA A 40 -7.81 -1.20 5.38
CA ALA A 40 -6.86 -1.08 4.28
C ALA A 40 -7.26 -1.94 3.07
N TYR A 41 -7.09 -1.42 1.87
CA TYR A 41 -7.45 -2.07 0.62
C TYR A 41 -6.30 -2.03 -0.38
N TYR A 42 -6.29 -3.01 -1.30
CA TYR A 42 -5.42 -3.01 -2.46
C TYR A 42 -6.22 -2.68 -3.72
N PHE A 43 -6.08 -1.45 -4.19
CA PHE A 43 -6.76 -0.94 -5.38
C PHE A 43 -6.03 -1.39 -6.64
N ILE A 44 -6.74 -2.06 -7.54
CA ILE A 44 -6.17 -2.67 -8.76
C ILE A 44 -6.65 -2.01 -10.05
N GLY A 45 -7.58 -1.06 -9.97
CA GLY A 45 -8.09 -0.35 -11.14
C GLY A 45 -9.34 0.46 -10.83
N PHE A 46 -10.07 0.83 -11.87
CA PHE A 46 -11.29 1.62 -11.75
C PHE A 46 -12.27 1.37 -12.90
N LEU A 47 -13.54 1.70 -12.68
CA LEU A 47 -14.58 1.77 -13.69
C LEU A 47 -15.43 3.02 -13.45
N GLY A 48 -15.44 3.95 -14.40
CA GLY A 48 -16.11 5.24 -14.21
C GLY A 48 -15.50 5.98 -13.02
N ASN A 49 -16.31 6.26 -11.99
CA ASN A 49 -15.86 6.90 -10.74
C ASN A 49 -15.71 5.89 -9.58
N GLU A 50 -15.74 4.59 -9.87
CA GLU A 50 -15.57 3.54 -8.87
C GLU A 50 -14.17 2.96 -8.95
N LEU A 51 -13.47 2.87 -7.82
CA LEU A 51 -12.25 2.08 -7.69
C LEU A 51 -12.61 0.62 -7.51
N ILE A 52 -11.81 -0.26 -8.09
CA ILE A 52 -11.89 -1.72 -7.94
C ILE A 52 -10.75 -2.17 -7.03
N PHE A 53 -11.04 -2.99 -6.02
CA PHE A 53 -10.05 -3.38 -5.02
C PHE A 53 -10.19 -4.82 -4.52
N LEU A 54 -9.11 -5.31 -3.91
CA LEU A 54 -9.08 -6.52 -3.09
C LEU A 54 -9.13 -6.14 -1.62
N ASP A 55 -9.94 -6.90 -0.86
CA ASP A 55 -10.25 -6.64 0.55
C ASP A 55 -9.65 -7.77 1.42
N PRO A 56 -8.69 -7.47 2.33
CA PRO A 56 -8.08 -8.46 3.19
C PRO A 56 -8.89 -8.77 4.46
N HIS A 57 -10.02 -8.13 4.74
CA HIS A 57 -10.74 -8.23 6.01
C HIS A 57 -11.61 -9.50 6.14
N THR A 58 -11.14 -10.61 5.59
CA THR A 58 -11.72 -11.94 5.78
C THR A 58 -10.67 -12.85 6.40
N THR A 59 -10.90 -13.28 7.64
CA THR A 59 -10.04 -14.25 8.30
C THR A 59 -10.21 -15.62 7.65
N GLN A 60 -9.10 -16.21 7.19
CA GLN A 60 -9.05 -17.54 6.61
C GLN A 60 -8.22 -18.49 7.49
N THR A 61 -8.44 -19.79 7.35
CA THR A 61 -7.60 -20.80 8.02
C THR A 61 -6.19 -20.78 7.44
N PHE A 62 -5.18 -20.97 8.28
CA PHE A 62 -3.80 -21.14 7.84
C PHE A 62 -3.67 -22.33 6.88
N VAL A 63 -2.94 -22.13 5.79
CA VAL A 63 -2.63 -23.18 4.81
C VAL A 63 -1.17 -23.56 4.99
N ASP A 64 -0.92 -24.84 5.31
CA ASP A 64 0.43 -25.37 5.47
C ASP A 64 1.04 -25.82 4.13
N THR A 65 2.33 -26.11 4.13
CA THR A 65 3.04 -26.65 2.96
C THR A 65 2.85 -28.16 2.88
N GLU A 66 2.59 -28.65 1.67
CA GLU A 66 2.49 -30.08 1.36
C GLU A 66 3.86 -30.77 1.36
N GLU A 67 3.91 -32.10 1.51
CA GLU A 67 5.18 -32.88 1.55
C GLU A 67 6.08 -32.67 0.32
N ASN A 68 5.48 -32.33 -0.82
CA ASN A 68 6.19 -32.06 -2.08
C ASN A 68 6.71 -30.61 -2.20
N GLY A 69 6.53 -29.79 -1.16
CA GLY A 69 6.92 -28.38 -1.12
C GLY A 69 5.94 -27.41 -1.80
N THR A 70 4.74 -27.87 -2.19
CA THR A 70 3.69 -27.02 -2.77
C THR A 70 2.70 -26.54 -1.71
N VAL A 71 1.83 -25.60 -2.08
CA VAL A 71 0.77 -25.06 -1.22
C VAL A 71 -0.54 -25.11 -2.01
N ASP A 72 -1.66 -25.48 -1.37
CA ASP A 72 -2.99 -25.34 -1.96
C ASP A 72 -3.36 -23.85 -2.05
N ASP A 73 -3.38 -23.30 -3.26
CA ASP A 73 -3.46 -21.86 -3.48
C ASP A 73 -4.89 -21.30 -3.61
N GLN A 74 -5.91 -22.16 -3.48
CA GLN A 74 -7.32 -21.81 -3.74
C GLN A 74 -7.80 -20.57 -2.96
N THR A 75 -7.35 -20.41 -1.70
CA THR A 75 -7.75 -19.31 -0.81
C THR A 75 -7.00 -18.00 -1.07
N PHE A 76 -5.98 -18.01 -1.93
CA PHE A 76 -5.19 -16.84 -2.31
C PHE A 76 -5.70 -16.16 -3.60
N HIS A 77 -6.71 -16.75 -4.25
CA HIS A 77 -7.36 -16.18 -5.43
C HIS A 77 -8.78 -15.72 -5.08
N CYS A 78 -9.06 -14.42 -5.22
CA CYS A 78 -10.42 -13.91 -5.00
C CYS A 78 -11.32 -14.25 -6.18
N LEU A 79 -12.21 -15.24 -6.00
CA LEU A 79 -13.19 -15.66 -7.01
C LEU A 79 -14.52 -14.90 -6.95
N GLN A 80 -14.67 -14.00 -5.98
CA GLN A 80 -15.87 -13.19 -5.81
C GLN A 80 -15.94 -12.08 -6.87
N SER A 81 -17.14 -11.52 -7.04
CA SER A 81 -17.30 -10.30 -7.84
C SER A 81 -16.38 -9.20 -7.31
N PRO A 82 -15.66 -8.46 -8.18
CA PRO A 82 -14.75 -7.40 -7.76
C PRO A 82 -15.46 -6.34 -6.91
N GLN A 83 -14.89 -6.06 -5.75
CA GLN A 83 -15.41 -5.04 -4.83
C GLN A 83 -15.17 -3.64 -5.40
N ARG A 84 -16.09 -2.71 -5.09
CA ARG A 84 -16.06 -1.36 -5.63
C ARG A 84 -16.42 -0.30 -4.60
N MET A 85 -15.81 0.87 -4.73
CA MET A 85 -16.15 2.05 -3.95
C MET A 85 -15.99 3.32 -4.77
N ASN A 86 -16.75 4.36 -4.47
CA ASN A 86 -16.56 5.66 -5.10
C ASN A 86 -15.16 6.22 -4.79
N ILE A 87 -14.45 6.71 -5.81
CA ILE A 87 -13.10 7.26 -5.67
C ILE A 87 -13.02 8.44 -4.69
N LEU A 88 -14.10 9.18 -4.47
CA LEU A 88 -14.15 10.28 -3.51
C LEU A 88 -14.20 9.80 -2.05
N ASN A 89 -14.60 8.55 -1.82
CA ASN A 89 -14.65 7.96 -0.47
C ASN A 89 -13.30 7.38 -0.03
N LEU A 90 -12.30 7.39 -0.93
CA LEU A 90 -10.96 6.91 -0.63
C LEU A 90 -10.26 7.88 0.33
N ASP A 91 -9.66 7.32 1.38
CA ASP A 91 -8.80 8.07 2.29
C ASP A 91 -7.62 8.70 1.50
N PRO A 92 -7.27 9.97 1.74
CA PRO A 92 -6.23 10.62 0.97
C PRO A 92 -4.82 10.06 1.23
N SER A 93 -4.62 9.30 2.30
CA SER A 93 -3.37 8.58 2.55
C SER A 93 -3.30 7.33 1.67
N VAL A 94 -2.56 7.44 0.56
CA VAL A 94 -2.35 6.36 -0.40
C VAL A 94 -0.89 6.21 -0.80
N ALA A 95 -0.49 4.98 -1.14
CA ALA A 95 0.78 4.67 -1.75
C ALA A 95 0.58 4.07 -3.15
N LEU A 96 1.18 4.69 -4.16
CA LEU A 96 1.16 4.21 -5.54
C LEU A 96 2.30 3.22 -5.79
N GLY A 97 2.00 2.11 -6.46
CA GLY A 97 2.99 1.12 -6.88
C GLY A 97 3.23 1.16 -8.39
N PHE A 98 4.50 1.17 -8.80
CA PHE A 98 4.89 0.99 -10.20
C PHE A 98 6.03 -0.01 -10.32
N PHE A 99 5.94 -0.93 -11.28
CA PHE A 99 6.97 -1.92 -11.59
C PHE A 99 7.59 -1.65 -12.95
N CYS A 100 8.89 -1.38 -12.96
CA CYS A 100 9.70 -1.24 -14.16
C CYS A 100 10.72 -2.37 -14.17
N LYS A 101 10.52 -3.38 -15.03
CA LYS A 101 11.39 -4.56 -15.07
C LYS A 101 12.77 -4.20 -15.61
N GLU A 102 12.80 -3.38 -16.65
CA GLU A 102 14.00 -2.90 -17.31
C GLU A 102 14.04 -1.37 -17.30
N GLU A 103 15.22 -0.80 -17.53
CA GLU A 103 15.43 0.66 -17.59
C GLU A 103 14.50 1.33 -18.64
N LYS A 104 14.30 0.68 -19.79
CA LYS A 104 13.37 1.17 -20.83
C LYS A 104 11.93 1.32 -20.32
N ASP A 105 11.51 0.48 -19.36
CA ASP A 105 10.17 0.54 -18.79
C ASP A 105 10.06 1.76 -17.88
N PHE A 106 11.13 2.09 -17.16
CA PHE A 106 11.25 3.30 -16.35
C PHE A 106 11.27 4.57 -17.22
N ASP A 107 12.00 4.58 -18.32
CA ASP A 107 12.00 5.69 -19.29
C ASP A 107 10.60 5.92 -19.88
N SER A 108 9.92 4.82 -20.25
CA SER A 108 8.54 4.87 -20.71
C SER A 108 7.59 5.39 -19.63
N TRP A 109 7.76 4.96 -18.37
CA TRP A 109 6.97 5.45 -17.24
C TRP A 109 7.20 6.95 -17.02
N CYS A 110 8.45 7.42 -17.04
CA CYS A 110 8.79 8.84 -16.93
C CYS A 110 8.09 9.67 -18.01
N SER A 111 8.08 9.18 -19.25
CA SER A 111 7.39 9.83 -20.36
C SER A 111 5.87 9.91 -20.15
N LEU A 112 5.25 8.84 -19.62
CA LEU A 112 3.82 8.83 -19.28
C LEU A 112 3.48 9.77 -18.13
N VAL A 113 4.30 9.79 -17.07
CA VAL A 113 4.14 10.73 -15.94
C VAL A 113 4.21 12.17 -16.41
N GLN A 114 5.20 12.51 -17.24
CA GLN A 114 5.33 13.85 -17.80
C GLN A 114 4.10 14.25 -18.62
N LYS A 115 3.57 13.31 -19.42
CA LYS A 115 2.43 13.55 -20.30
C LYS A 115 1.10 13.65 -19.56
N GLU A 116 0.84 12.74 -18.63
CA GLU A 116 -0.50 12.55 -18.05
C GLU A 116 -0.65 13.12 -16.65
N ILE A 117 0.43 13.20 -15.86
CA ILE A 117 0.39 13.66 -14.46
C ILE A 117 0.87 15.12 -14.35
N LEU A 118 1.99 15.45 -15.00
CA LEU A 118 2.61 16.78 -14.84
C LEU A 118 1.95 17.89 -15.68
N LYS A 119 1.01 17.55 -16.57
CA LYS A 119 0.20 18.52 -17.32
C LYS A 119 -0.78 19.29 -16.43
N GLU A 120 -1.18 18.71 -15.30
CA GLU A 120 -2.18 19.27 -14.41
C GLU A 120 -1.58 20.32 -13.48
N ASN A 121 -2.37 21.34 -13.13
CA ASN A 121 -1.97 22.39 -12.19
C ASN A 121 -1.82 21.86 -10.75
N LEU A 122 -2.54 20.78 -10.41
CA LEU A 122 -2.43 20.10 -9.11
C LEU A 122 -1.92 18.69 -9.36
N ARG A 123 -0.66 18.46 -9.01
CA ARG A 123 0.05 17.19 -9.25
C ARG A 123 0.01 16.34 -8.00
N MET A 124 -0.25 15.04 -8.17
CA MET A 124 -0.16 14.09 -7.05
C MET A 124 1.27 13.88 -6.57
N PHE A 125 2.24 13.92 -7.50
CA PHE A 125 3.66 13.79 -7.20
C PHE A 125 4.49 14.50 -8.28
N GLU A 126 5.77 14.72 -7.98
CA GLU A 126 6.73 15.35 -8.89
C GLU A 126 7.75 14.32 -9.40
N LEU A 127 8.18 14.50 -10.64
CA LEU A 127 9.29 13.75 -11.24
C LEU A 127 10.39 14.73 -11.61
N VAL A 128 11.56 14.58 -11.00
CA VAL A 128 12.70 15.49 -11.17
C VAL A 128 13.94 14.73 -11.64
N GLN A 129 14.68 15.33 -12.57
CA GLN A 129 15.90 14.73 -13.13
C GLN A 129 17.07 14.70 -12.13
N LYS A 130 17.10 15.65 -11.20
CA LYS A 130 18.18 15.82 -10.22
C LYS A 130 17.58 15.99 -8.83
N HIS A 131 18.25 15.40 -7.84
CA HIS A 131 17.96 15.62 -6.43
C HIS A 131 17.98 17.13 -6.10
N PRO A 132 16.89 17.70 -5.55
CA PRO A 132 16.84 19.10 -5.19
C PRO A 132 17.96 19.49 -4.22
N SER A 133 18.62 20.63 -4.47
CA SER A 133 19.81 21.03 -3.69
C SER A 133 19.55 21.33 -2.22
N HIS A 134 18.30 21.63 -1.86
CA HIS A 134 17.88 21.94 -0.49
C HIS A 134 17.44 20.70 0.30
N TRP A 135 17.34 19.53 -0.33
CA TRP A 135 17.02 18.28 0.34
C TRP A 135 18.25 17.72 1.06
N PRO A 136 18.07 16.98 2.17
CA PRO A 136 19.17 16.26 2.79
C PRO A 136 19.80 15.29 1.78
N PRO A 137 21.11 15.01 1.86
CA PRO A 137 21.74 14.01 1.01
C PRO A 137 20.98 12.69 1.09
N PHE A 138 20.83 12.01 -0.05
CA PHE A 138 20.26 10.68 -0.08
C PHE A 138 21.09 9.74 0.81
N VAL A 139 20.48 9.23 1.88
CA VAL A 139 21.03 8.16 2.70
C VAL A 139 20.35 6.89 2.24
N PRO A 140 21.05 5.96 1.57
CA PRO A 140 20.49 4.68 1.21
C PRO A 140 19.92 4.02 2.46
N PRO A 141 18.77 3.32 2.38
CA PRO A 141 18.31 2.52 3.49
C PRO A 141 19.43 1.55 3.88
N ALA A 142 20.04 1.76 5.04
CA ALA A 142 20.75 0.68 5.71
C ALA A 142 19.70 -0.42 5.94
N LYS A 143 20.11 -1.69 5.91
CA LYS A 143 19.22 -2.80 6.28
C LYS A 143 18.39 -2.34 7.49
N PRO A 144 17.06 -2.27 7.38
CA PRO A 144 16.28 -1.84 8.52
C PRO A 144 16.61 -2.84 9.64
N GLU A 145 17.05 -2.32 10.79
CA GLU A 145 16.88 -3.04 12.05
C GLU A 145 15.37 -3.04 12.29
N VAL A 146 14.70 -3.99 11.64
CA VAL A 146 13.29 -4.28 11.91
C VAL A 146 13.28 -4.95 13.27
N THR A 147 13.12 -4.17 14.33
CA THR A 147 12.50 -4.69 15.55
C THR A 147 11.03 -4.90 15.20
N THR A 148 10.66 -6.12 14.82
CA THR A 148 9.26 -6.54 14.74
C THR A 148 8.68 -6.47 16.14
N THR A 149 8.02 -5.38 16.50
CA THR A 149 7.28 -5.25 17.77
C THR A 149 5.99 -6.08 17.75
N GLY A 150 6.06 -7.36 17.37
CA GLY A 150 4.89 -8.24 17.34
C GLY A 150 4.98 -9.48 16.46
N ALA A 151 6.14 -9.80 15.88
CA ALA A 151 6.38 -11.05 15.18
C ALA A 151 7.85 -11.44 15.33
N GLU A 152 8.20 -11.91 16.52
CA GLU A 152 9.46 -12.65 16.69
C GLU A 152 9.25 -14.08 16.17
N PHE A 153 10.20 -14.58 15.39
CA PHE A 153 10.26 -15.99 15.03
C PHE A 153 10.59 -16.79 16.29
N ILE A 154 9.61 -17.53 16.82
CA ILE A 154 9.80 -18.43 17.96
C ILE A 154 10.47 -19.69 17.43
N ASP A 155 11.78 -19.84 17.65
CA ASP A 155 12.58 -20.99 17.16
C ASP A 155 12.52 -22.19 18.12
N SER A 156 11.87 -22.07 19.28
CA SER A 156 11.83 -23.15 20.28
C SER A 156 10.65 -23.06 21.24
N THR A 157 10.10 -24.21 21.60
CA THR A 157 8.97 -24.39 22.53
C THR A 157 9.23 -23.88 23.95
N GLU A 158 10.49 -23.67 24.35
CA GLU A 158 10.86 -23.16 25.67
C GLU A 158 10.55 -21.66 25.86
N GLN A 159 10.44 -20.87 24.78
CA GLN A 159 10.10 -19.44 24.85
C GLN A 159 8.60 -19.17 25.08
N LEU A 160 7.73 -20.18 24.98
CA LEU A 160 6.30 -20.04 25.23
C LEU A 160 5.98 -19.90 26.73
N GLU A 161 6.83 -20.42 27.63
CA GLU A 161 6.57 -20.39 29.08
C GLU A 161 6.91 -19.02 29.71
N GLU A 162 7.77 -18.21 29.08
CA GLU A 162 8.14 -16.86 29.57
C GLU A 162 7.13 -15.77 29.17
N PHE A 163 6.36 -15.96 28.09
CA PHE A 163 5.37 -14.99 27.62
C PHE A 163 4.06 -15.00 28.42
N ASP A 164 3.80 -16.02 29.23
CA ASP A 164 2.56 -16.16 30.00
C ASP A 164 2.53 -15.30 31.28
N LEU A 165 3.57 -14.49 31.53
CA LEU A 165 3.74 -13.74 32.78
C LEU A 165 3.69 -12.20 32.63
N GLU A 166 3.68 -11.63 31.43
CA GLU A 166 3.74 -10.16 31.24
C GLU A 166 2.77 -9.59 30.19
N GLU A 167 1.53 -10.09 30.04
CA GLU A 167 0.44 -9.25 29.48
C GLU A 167 -0.88 -9.51 30.22
N ASP A 168 -1.13 -8.70 31.26
CA ASP A 168 -2.48 -8.48 31.81
C ASP A 168 -3.36 -7.84 30.71
N PHE A 169 -4.03 -8.67 29.91
CA PHE A 169 -5.16 -8.21 29.10
C PHE A 169 -6.35 -7.93 30.03
N GLU A 170 -6.73 -6.65 30.16
CA GLU A 170 -8.04 -6.30 30.71
C GLU A 170 -9.14 -6.87 29.79
N ILE A 171 -9.71 -8.00 30.19
CA ILE A 171 -10.97 -8.50 29.62
C ILE A 171 -12.07 -7.53 30.05
N LEU A 172 -12.54 -6.71 29.10
CA LEU A 172 -13.79 -5.98 29.29
C LEU A 172 -14.93 -7.00 29.36
N SER A 173 -15.39 -7.28 30.58
CA SER A 173 -16.63 -8.03 30.81
C SER A 173 -17.82 -7.25 30.26
N ILE A 174 -18.56 -7.87 29.33
CA ILE A 174 -19.89 -7.42 28.90
C ILE A 174 -20.88 -7.52 30.06
#